data_AF-A0A3N5PQ90-F1
#
_entry.id   AF-A0A3N5PQ90-F1
#
_cell.length_a   1.000
_cell.length_b   1.000
_cell.length_c   1.000
_cell.angle_alpha   90.00
_cell.angle_beta   90.00
_cell.angle_gamma   90.00
#
_symmetry.space_group_name_H-M   'P 1'
#
loop_
_entity.id
_entity.type
_entity.pdbx_description
1 polymer ?
#
loop_
_entity_poly.entity_id
_entity_poly.type
_entity_poly.pdbx_seq_one_letter_code
_entity_poly.pdbx_strand_id
1 'polypeptide(L)'
;MDEQKRLSRNDPCWCGSGRLYKHCHRREDMAAEKEAQKSARAARASEQAWQEIADEPAFGLPIPSLSPQLATSQARPQQVEASDLETQIAELQDRLESGEVDAIDAFEMSEKIRHSLLSGSQAGGRQRYAELVRTLRDRAPELYDEEGAYFTWNLLEDALAEERWEALPELLADMISYPDLDPFFANVLDALMYHGQFGVLRQAMEELWRRRESVAEEAPDWDQDALIGDLLLARFYEYMDTARQPRPDDPVLLQPKPYDLYTP
;
A
#
# COMPACT_ATOMS: atom_id res chain seq x y z
N MET A 1 2.97 32.53 -40.23
CA MET A 1 4.08 31.58 -40.06
C MET A 1 5.32 32.42 -39.88
N ASP A 2 5.72 32.68 -38.64
CA ASP A 2 6.97 33.39 -38.36
C ASP A 2 8.12 32.43 -38.64
N GLU A 3 8.83 32.72 -39.72
CA GLU A 3 10.08 32.08 -40.08
C GLU A 3 11.09 32.39 -38.95
N GLN A 4 11.30 31.44 -38.03
CA GLN A 4 12.30 31.54 -36.96
C GLN A 4 13.68 31.74 -37.59
N LYS A 5 14.05 33.01 -37.74
CA LYS A 5 15.31 33.44 -38.31
C LYS A 5 16.41 32.99 -37.36
N ARG A 6 17.10 31.91 -37.72
CA ARG A 6 18.26 31.40 -36.97
C ARG A 6 19.31 32.50 -36.88
N LEU A 7 19.48 33.08 -35.69
CA LEU A 7 20.46 34.13 -35.44
C LEU A 7 21.86 33.64 -35.80
N SER A 8 22.55 34.38 -36.66
CA SER A 8 23.93 34.10 -37.01
C SER A 8 24.83 34.34 -35.80
N ARG A 9 25.94 33.60 -35.72
CA ARG A 9 26.91 33.66 -34.63
C ARG A 9 27.45 35.08 -34.38
N ASN A 10 27.50 35.92 -35.42
CA ASN A 10 27.98 37.29 -35.35
C ASN A 10 26.86 38.35 -35.33
N ASP A 11 25.60 37.96 -35.23
CA ASP A 11 24.51 38.93 -35.12
C ASP A 11 24.47 39.57 -33.72
N PRO A 12 23.94 40.79 -33.59
CA PRO A 12 23.62 41.38 -32.28
C PRO A 12 22.76 40.42 -31.46
N CYS A 13 23.10 40.23 -30.19
CA CYS A 13 22.32 39.36 -29.32
C CYS A 13 20.93 39.95 -29.06
N TRP A 14 19.92 39.09 -29.08
CA TRP A 14 18.50 39.45 -28.86
C TRP A 14 18.22 40.08 -27.49
N CYS A 15 19.11 39.90 -26.50
CA CYS A 15 18.96 40.50 -25.17
C CYS A 15 19.25 42.02 -25.12
N GLY A 16 19.65 42.64 -26.23
CA GLY A 16 19.93 44.08 -26.28
C GLY A 16 21.25 44.51 -25.63
N SER A 17 22.11 43.57 -25.22
CA SER A 17 23.39 43.87 -24.53
C SER A 17 24.45 44.57 -25.40
N GLY A 18 24.21 44.74 -26.70
CA GLY A 18 25.19 45.24 -27.67
C GLY A 18 26.34 44.27 -27.98
N ARG A 19 26.37 43.08 -27.34
CA ARG A 19 27.37 42.04 -27.60
C ARG A 19 26.93 41.12 -28.75
N LEU A 20 27.91 40.52 -29.44
CA LEU A 20 27.65 39.50 -30.46
C LEU A 20 27.04 38.24 -29.82
N TYR A 21 26.07 37.62 -30.49
CA TYR A 21 25.34 36.44 -30.02
C TYR A 21 26.26 35.33 -29.48
N LYS A 22 27.39 35.07 -30.16
CA LYS A 22 28.39 34.08 -29.72
C LYS A 22 29.02 34.30 -28.36
N HIS A 23 29.00 35.53 -27.85
CA HIS A 23 29.59 35.93 -26.57
C HIS A 23 28.55 36.22 -25.48
N CYS A 24 27.28 35.98 -25.76
CA CYS A 24 26.18 36.17 -24.81
C CYS A 24 25.40 34.85 -24.70
N HIS A 25 24.19 34.78 -25.26
CA HIS A 25 23.25 33.67 -25.03
C HIS A 25 23.50 32.40 -25.87
N ARG A 26 24.44 32.39 -26.82
CA ARG A 26 24.67 31.21 -27.69
C ARG A 26 24.96 29.91 -26.93
N ARG A 27 25.62 29.98 -25.77
CA ARG A 27 25.92 28.77 -24.97
C ARG A 27 24.66 28.22 -24.30
N GLU A 28 23.82 29.11 -23.81
CA GLU A 28 22.55 28.78 -23.15
C GLU A 28 21.53 28.25 -24.16
N ASP A 29 21.38 28.93 -25.29
CA ASP A 29 20.48 28.50 -26.37
C ASP A 29 20.90 27.14 -26.94
N MET A 30 22.21 26.88 -27.10
CA MET A 30 22.67 25.54 -27.50
C MET A 30 22.48 24.47 -26.41
N ALA A 31 22.53 24.83 -25.13
CA ALA A 31 22.26 23.89 -24.04
C ALA A 31 20.77 23.54 -24.00
N ALA A 32 19.89 24.54 -24.12
CA ALA A 32 18.45 24.36 -24.22
C ALA A 32 18.05 23.53 -25.45
N GLU A 33 18.68 23.77 -26.61
CA GLU A 33 18.42 22.99 -27.83
C GLU A 33 18.87 21.53 -27.67
N LYS A 34 20.02 21.29 -27.03
CA LYS A 34 20.48 19.91 -26.73
C LYS A 34 19.55 19.20 -25.77
N GLU A 35 19.05 19.86 -24.74
CA GLU A 35 18.12 19.26 -23.79
C GLU A 35 16.77 18.96 -24.47
N ALA A 36 16.25 19.88 -25.29
CA ALA A 36 15.06 19.66 -26.09
C ALA A 36 15.22 18.47 -27.05
N GLN A 37 16.38 18.34 -27.70
CA GLN A 37 16.69 17.18 -28.56
C GLN A 37 16.77 15.87 -27.77
N LYS A 38 17.35 15.89 -26.57
CA LYS A 38 17.44 14.73 -25.69
C LYS A 38 16.05 14.27 -25.24
N SER A 39 15.20 15.20 -24.80
CA SER A 39 13.82 14.92 -24.40
C SER A 39 12.97 14.42 -25.57
N ALA A 40 13.11 15.02 -26.76
CA ALA A 40 12.42 14.55 -27.96
C ALA A 40 12.87 13.14 -28.37
N ARG A 41 14.16 12.80 -28.19
CA ARG A 41 14.67 11.46 -28.45
C ARG A 41 14.18 10.45 -27.41
N ALA A 42 14.09 10.82 -26.14
CA ALA A 42 13.55 9.98 -25.09
C ALA A 42 12.04 9.71 -25.29
N ALA A 43 11.27 10.73 -25.66
CA ALA A 43 9.85 10.59 -25.98
C ALA A 43 9.63 9.64 -27.16
N ARG A 44 10.41 9.79 -28.25
CA ARG A 44 10.36 8.87 -29.40
C ARG A 44 10.77 7.46 -29.03
N ALA A 45 11.79 7.28 -28.20
CA ALA A 45 12.22 5.96 -27.74
C ALA A 45 11.15 5.29 -26.88
N SER A 46 10.47 6.05 -26.01
CA SER A 46 9.34 5.54 -25.24
C SER A 46 8.17 5.16 -26.13
N GLU A 47 7.81 6.00 -27.11
CA GLU A 47 6.73 5.72 -28.04
C GLU A 47 7.02 4.51 -28.93
N GLN A 48 8.28 4.35 -29.37
CA GLN A 48 8.73 3.15 -30.08
C GLN A 48 8.69 1.91 -29.18
N ALA A 49 9.08 1.99 -27.91
CA ALA A 49 8.97 0.87 -26.97
C ALA A 49 7.51 0.46 -26.75
N TRP A 50 6.58 1.41 -26.64
CA TRP A 50 5.15 1.12 -26.57
C TRP A 50 4.59 0.50 -27.85
N GLN A 51 5.08 0.92 -29.02
CA GLN A 51 4.72 0.30 -30.30
C GLN A 51 5.30 -1.11 -30.43
N GLU A 52 6.54 -1.35 -30.01
CA GLU A 52 7.14 -2.70 -30.00
C GLU A 52 6.40 -3.65 -29.05
N ILE A 53 5.94 -3.18 -27.89
CA ILE A 53 5.08 -3.97 -26.99
C ILE A 53 3.69 -4.25 -27.62
N ALA A 54 3.15 -3.29 -28.38
CA ALA A 54 1.85 -3.43 -29.03
C ALA A 54 1.89 -4.31 -30.30
N ASP A 55 3.03 -4.30 -31.02
CA ASP A 55 3.26 -5.05 -32.26
C ASP A 55 3.96 -6.40 -32.02
N GLU A 56 4.46 -6.68 -30.81
CA GLU A 56 4.75 -8.05 -30.41
C GLU A 56 3.48 -8.88 -30.65
N PRO A 57 3.55 -9.99 -31.43
CA PRO A 57 2.41 -10.87 -31.58
C PRO A 57 2.08 -11.34 -30.18
N ALA A 58 0.96 -10.83 -29.64
CA ALA A 58 0.45 -11.10 -28.30
C ALA A 58 0.87 -12.51 -27.96
N PHE A 59 1.87 -12.64 -27.07
CA PHE A 59 2.56 -13.90 -26.84
C PHE A 59 1.45 -14.91 -26.76
N GLY A 60 1.37 -15.80 -27.74
CA GLY A 60 0.29 -16.75 -27.89
C GLY A 60 0.37 -17.81 -26.78
N LEU A 61 0.87 -17.44 -25.60
CA LEU A 61 0.17 -17.78 -24.38
C LEU A 61 -1.30 -17.57 -24.71
N PRO A 62 -2.09 -18.64 -24.86
CA PRO A 62 -3.50 -18.46 -24.70
C PRO A 62 -3.62 -17.59 -23.44
N ILE A 63 -4.27 -16.42 -23.53
CA ILE A 63 -5.13 -16.03 -22.42
C ILE A 63 -5.82 -17.35 -22.16
N PRO A 64 -5.61 -18.04 -21.03
CA PRO A 64 -6.48 -19.15 -20.75
C PRO A 64 -7.83 -18.47 -20.84
N SER A 65 -8.55 -18.72 -21.95
CA SER A 65 -9.97 -18.94 -21.91
C SER A 65 -10.09 -19.65 -20.58
N LEU A 66 -10.74 -18.99 -19.62
CA LEU A 66 -11.16 -19.67 -18.41
C LEU A 66 -12.02 -20.79 -18.96
N SER A 67 -11.34 -21.89 -19.33
CA SER A 67 -11.96 -23.05 -19.85
C SER A 67 -12.92 -23.41 -18.74
N PRO A 68 -14.11 -23.92 -19.04
CA PRO A 68 -14.97 -24.45 -18.00
C PRO A 68 -14.20 -25.41 -17.05
N GLN A 69 -13.08 -25.96 -17.51
CA GLN A 69 -12.12 -26.74 -16.73
C GLN A 69 -11.30 -25.98 -15.64
N LEU A 70 -10.95 -24.70 -15.81
CA LEU A 70 -10.30 -23.87 -14.76
C LEU A 70 -11.34 -23.30 -13.76
N ALA A 71 -12.60 -23.16 -14.19
CA ALA A 71 -13.71 -22.97 -13.26
C ALA A 71 -13.98 -24.24 -12.42
N THR A 72 -13.58 -25.42 -12.89
CA THR A 72 -13.65 -26.67 -12.11
C THR A 72 -12.37 -27.02 -11.34
N SER A 73 -11.31 -26.22 -11.43
CA SER A 73 -10.11 -26.36 -10.59
C SER A 73 -10.07 -25.37 -9.42
N GLN A 74 -11.09 -24.51 -9.26
CA GLN A 74 -11.50 -24.15 -7.91
C GLN A 74 -11.84 -25.48 -7.27
N ALA A 75 -10.96 -25.96 -6.38
CA ALA A 75 -11.25 -27.10 -5.54
C ALA A 75 -12.67 -26.90 -5.06
N ARG A 76 -13.59 -27.77 -5.50
CA ARG A 76 -14.99 -27.75 -5.08
C ARG A 76 -14.93 -27.53 -3.58
N PRO A 77 -15.42 -26.40 -3.04
CA PRO A 77 -15.28 -26.15 -1.61
C PRO A 77 -15.80 -27.40 -0.95
N GLN A 78 -14.92 -28.10 -0.23
CA GLN A 78 -15.40 -29.21 0.58
C GLN A 78 -16.46 -28.56 1.45
N GLN A 79 -17.71 -28.97 1.26
CA GLN A 79 -18.79 -28.48 2.10
C GLN A 79 -18.43 -28.97 3.49
N VAL A 80 -17.80 -28.08 4.25
CA VAL A 80 -17.61 -28.28 5.67
C VAL A 80 -19.03 -28.25 6.23
N GLU A 81 -19.53 -29.42 6.59
CA GLU A 81 -20.82 -29.54 7.25
C GLU A 81 -20.80 -28.63 8.49
N ALA A 82 -21.86 -27.89 8.75
CA ALA A 82 -21.89 -26.95 9.88
C ALA A 82 -21.55 -27.65 11.22
N SER A 83 -21.88 -28.94 11.34
CA SER A 83 -21.48 -29.77 12.49
C SER A 83 -19.97 -29.97 12.64
N ASP A 84 -19.22 -30.01 11.52
CA ASP A 84 -17.77 -30.11 11.55
C ASP A 84 -17.12 -28.80 12.02
N LEU A 85 -17.68 -27.65 11.61
CA LEU A 85 -17.23 -26.34 12.07
C LEU A 85 -17.45 -26.13 13.59
N GLU A 86 -18.66 -26.41 14.09
CA GLU A 86 -18.92 -26.27 15.53
C GLU A 86 -18.05 -27.24 16.36
N THR A 87 -17.77 -28.43 15.82
CA THR A 87 -16.86 -29.38 16.45
C THR A 87 -15.44 -28.82 16.51
N GLN A 88 -14.94 -28.21 15.43
CA GLN A 88 -13.61 -27.56 15.42
C GLN A 88 -13.52 -26.39 16.42
N ILE A 89 -14.56 -25.55 16.51
CA ILE A 89 -14.60 -24.44 17.47
C ILE A 89 -14.61 -24.98 18.91
N ALA A 90 -15.45 -25.98 19.20
CA ALA A 90 -15.52 -26.60 20.52
C ALA A 90 -14.18 -27.27 20.90
N GLU A 91 -13.53 -27.97 19.96
CA GLU A 91 -12.22 -28.58 20.18
C GLU A 91 -11.15 -27.54 20.53
N LEU A 92 -11.09 -26.42 19.80
CA LEU A 92 -10.18 -25.33 20.13
C LEU A 92 -10.48 -24.77 21.53
N GLN A 93 -11.74 -24.54 21.87
CA GLN A 93 -12.14 -24.03 23.19
C GLN A 93 -11.76 -24.99 24.33
N ASP A 94 -12.02 -26.29 24.16
CA ASP A 94 -11.67 -27.32 25.15
C ASP A 94 -10.15 -27.39 25.35
N ARG A 95 -9.37 -27.32 24.26
CA ARG A 95 -7.89 -27.32 24.34
C ARG A 95 -7.32 -26.06 24.99
N LEU A 96 -7.94 -24.90 24.75
CA LEU A 96 -7.59 -23.65 25.45
C LEU A 96 -7.88 -23.76 26.95
N GLU A 97 -8.99 -24.38 27.34
CA GLU A 97 -9.35 -24.58 28.74
C GLU A 97 -8.47 -25.62 29.44
N SER A 98 -8.01 -26.65 28.73
CA SER A 98 -7.10 -27.67 29.29
C SER A 98 -5.64 -27.21 29.36
N GLY A 99 -5.26 -26.19 28.60
CA GLY A 99 -3.87 -25.74 28.46
C GLY A 99 -3.00 -26.71 27.64
N GLU A 100 -3.61 -27.56 26.82
CA GLU A 100 -2.94 -28.55 25.96
C GLU A 100 -2.71 -28.02 24.53
N VAL A 101 -2.61 -26.70 24.38
CA VAL A 101 -2.41 -26.02 23.11
C VAL A 101 -1.35 -24.94 23.29
N ASP A 102 -0.37 -24.93 22.39
CA ASP A 102 0.60 -23.84 22.28
C ASP A 102 0.11 -22.78 21.28
N ALA A 103 0.88 -21.70 21.13
CA ALA A 103 0.45 -20.56 20.30
C ALA A 103 0.31 -20.95 18.82
N ILE A 104 1.24 -21.78 18.33
CA ILE A 104 1.25 -22.26 16.95
C ILE A 104 0.02 -23.13 16.69
N ASP A 105 -0.26 -24.10 17.55
CA ASP A 105 -1.44 -24.96 17.42
C ASP A 105 -2.73 -24.13 17.47
N ALA A 106 -2.83 -23.16 18.39
CA ALA A 106 -3.99 -22.29 18.52
C ALA A 106 -4.22 -21.45 17.26
N PHE A 107 -3.13 -20.94 16.67
CA PHE A 107 -3.15 -20.21 15.41
C PHE A 107 -3.59 -21.10 14.24
N GLU A 108 -2.97 -22.26 14.05
CA GLU A 108 -3.30 -23.19 12.95
C GLU A 108 -4.78 -23.65 13.01
N MET A 109 -5.27 -23.97 14.21
CA MET A 109 -6.69 -24.31 14.41
C MET A 109 -7.60 -23.14 14.07
N SER A 110 -7.25 -21.93 14.52
CA SER A 110 -8.02 -20.72 14.23
C SER A 110 -8.05 -20.39 12.74
N GLU A 111 -6.95 -20.58 12.01
CA GLU A 111 -6.88 -20.39 10.56
C GLU A 111 -7.73 -21.40 9.80
N LYS A 112 -7.71 -22.66 10.22
CA LYS A 112 -8.58 -23.70 9.64
C LYS A 112 -10.07 -23.35 9.83
N ILE A 113 -10.43 -22.86 11.02
CA ILE A 113 -11.79 -22.39 11.33
C ILE A 113 -12.14 -21.17 10.47
N ARG A 114 -11.24 -20.18 10.36
CA ARG A 114 -11.43 -19.00 9.50
C ARG A 114 -11.68 -19.42 8.06
N HIS A 115 -10.84 -20.28 7.50
CA HIS A 115 -10.99 -20.77 6.13
C HIS A 115 -12.36 -21.43 5.91
N SER A 116 -12.84 -22.21 6.89
CA SER A 116 -14.15 -22.86 6.84
C SER A 116 -15.30 -21.84 6.89
N LEU A 117 -15.18 -20.82 7.74
CA LEU A 117 -16.15 -19.73 7.86
C LEU A 117 -16.25 -18.90 6.57
N LEU A 118 -15.12 -18.63 5.91
CA LEU A 118 -15.05 -17.80 4.70
C LEU A 118 -15.44 -18.56 3.42
N SER A 119 -15.14 -19.87 3.34
CA SER A 119 -15.44 -20.69 2.16
C SER A 119 -16.90 -21.15 2.09
N GLY A 120 -17.59 -21.26 3.23
CA GLY A 120 -18.94 -21.81 3.32
C GLY A 120 -20.09 -20.92 2.84
N SER A 121 -19.83 -19.72 2.28
CA SER A 121 -20.86 -18.68 2.05
C SER A 121 -21.70 -18.37 3.30
N GLN A 122 -21.18 -18.64 4.51
CA GLN A 122 -21.93 -18.40 5.73
C GLN A 122 -22.02 -16.90 5.97
N ALA A 123 -23.24 -16.37 5.99
CA ALA A 123 -23.48 -14.98 6.36
C ALA A 123 -22.91 -14.72 7.76
N GLY A 124 -22.08 -13.69 7.90
CA GLY A 124 -21.44 -13.34 9.17
C GLY A 124 -20.21 -14.19 9.54
N GLY A 125 -19.63 -14.97 8.62
CA GLY A 125 -18.43 -15.77 8.90
C GLY A 125 -17.26 -14.96 9.49
N ARG A 126 -17.02 -13.75 9.01
CA ARG A 126 -15.99 -12.83 9.53
C ARG A 126 -16.28 -12.35 10.95
N GLN A 127 -17.53 -12.00 11.24
CA GLN A 127 -17.94 -11.63 12.61
C GLN A 127 -17.71 -12.79 13.57
N ARG A 128 -18.08 -14.02 13.19
CA ARG A 128 -17.85 -15.22 13.99
C ARG A 128 -16.36 -15.46 14.24
N TYR A 129 -15.52 -15.28 13.21
CA TYR A 129 -14.07 -15.36 13.38
C TYR A 129 -13.55 -14.27 14.34
N ALA A 130 -14.03 -13.03 14.23
CA ALA A 130 -13.66 -11.96 15.15
C ALA A 130 -14.06 -12.26 16.61
N GLU A 131 -15.20 -12.89 16.83
CA GLU A 131 -15.63 -13.36 18.16
C GLU A 131 -14.74 -14.49 18.69
N LEU A 132 -14.29 -15.40 17.82
CA LEU A 132 -13.34 -16.45 18.18
C LEU A 132 -11.99 -15.86 18.61
N VAL A 133 -11.43 -14.96 17.82
CA VAL A 133 -10.16 -14.28 18.13
C VAL A 133 -10.27 -13.47 19.43
N ARG A 134 -11.39 -12.78 19.66
CA ARG A 134 -11.64 -12.11 20.94
C ARG A 134 -11.64 -13.09 22.11
N THR A 135 -12.28 -14.25 21.94
CA THR A 135 -12.30 -15.30 22.97
C THR A 135 -10.89 -15.81 23.26
N LEU A 136 -10.06 -16.01 22.23
CA LEU A 136 -8.65 -16.39 22.39
C LEU A 136 -7.88 -15.32 23.18
N ARG A 137 -8.00 -14.04 22.80
CA ARG A 137 -7.36 -12.91 23.51
C ARG A 137 -7.78 -12.82 24.98
N ASP A 138 -9.06 -13.02 25.28
CA ASP A 138 -9.60 -12.91 26.64
C ASP A 138 -9.20 -14.09 27.54
N ARG A 139 -9.15 -15.31 26.98
CA ARG A 139 -8.94 -16.55 27.75
C ARG A 139 -7.49 -17.00 27.81
N ALA A 140 -6.71 -16.73 26.76
CA ALA A 140 -5.32 -17.13 26.62
C ALA A 140 -4.50 -15.98 26.01
N PRO A 141 -4.36 -14.85 26.72
CA PRO A 141 -3.67 -13.66 26.20
C PRO A 141 -2.21 -13.95 25.82
N GLU A 142 -1.51 -14.82 26.55
CA GLU A 142 -0.13 -15.19 26.22
C GLU A 142 -0.03 -15.89 24.86
N LEU A 143 -0.94 -16.81 24.55
CA LEU A 143 -1.00 -17.48 23.24
C LEU A 143 -1.41 -16.52 22.13
N TYR A 144 -2.34 -15.59 22.43
CA TYR A 144 -2.73 -14.56 21.48
C TYR A 144 -1.56 -13.62 21.16
N ASP A 145 -0.82 -13.16 22.17
CA ASP A 145 0.27 -12.20 22.00
C ASP A 145 1.43 -12.79 21.18
N GLU A 146 1.71 -14.09 21.30
CA GLU A 146 2.76 -14.78 20.52
C GLU A 146 2.50 -14.74 19.01
N GLU A 147 1.24 -14.88 18.58
CA GLU A 147 0.83 -14.86 17.15
C GLU A 147 -0.06 -13.65 16.81
N GLY A 148 -0.02 -12.61 17.65
CA GLY A 148 -1.00 -11.52 17.67
C GLY A 148 -1.04 -10.72 16.38
N ALA A 149 0.13 -10.53 15.75
CA ALA A 149 0.26 -9.85 14.47
C ALA A 149 -0.58 -10.53 13.36
N TYR A 150 -0.60 -11.87 13.32
CA TYR A 150 -1.38 -12.63 12.35
C TYR A 150 -2.88 -12.55 12.61
N PHE A 151 -3.30 -12.65 13.87
CA PHE A 151 -4.71 -12.47 14.22
C PHE A 151 -5.20 -11.07 13.85
N THR A 152 -4.42 -10.04 14.19
CA THR A 152 -4.77 -8.66 13.88
C THR A 152 -4.75 -8.39 12.38
N TRP A 153 -3.83 -9.01 11.63
CA TRP A 153 -3.84 -9.01 10.16
C TRP A 153 -5.16 -9.54 9.60
N ASN A 154 -5.59 -10.72 10.03
CA ASN A 154 -6.83 -11.32 9.57
C ASN A 154 -8.06 -10.46 9.89
N LEU A 155 -8.09 -9.85 11.08
CA LEU A 155 -9.16 -8.94 11.48
C LEU A 155 -9.19 -7.66 10.62
N LEU A 156 -8.02 -7.13 10.24
CA LEU A 156 -7.91 -6.00 9.32
C LEU A 156 -8.42 -6.37 7.93
N GLU A 157 -7.98 -7.50 7.36
CA GLU A 157 -8.50 -7.99 6.07
C GLU A 157 -10.02 -8.13 6.09
N ASP A 158 -10.55 -8.71 7.16
CA ASP A 158 -11.99 -8.94 7.31
C ASP A 158 -12.75 -7.62 7.46
N ALA A 159 -12.19 -6.63 8.17
CA ALA A 159 -12.77 -5.29 8.30
C ALA A 159 -12.75 -4.53 6.96
N LEU A 160 -11.65 -4.61 6.22
CA LEU A 160 -11.51 -4.00 4.89
C LEU A 160 -12.50 -4.61 3.90
N ALA A 161 -12.61 -5.94 3.87
CA ALA A 161 -13.52 -6.66 2.98
C ALA A 161 -15.00 -6.37 3.24
N GLU A 162 -15.35 -6.06 4.49
CA GLU A 162 -16.72 -5.70 4.91
C GLU A 162 -16.95 -4.18 5.00
N GLU A 163 -15.96 -3.37 4.63
CA GLU A 163 -16.02 -1.91 4.72
C GLU A 163 -16.34 -1.39 6.14
N ARG A 164 -15.90 -2.12 7.18
CA ARG A 164 -16.08 -1.77 8.60
C ARG A 164 -15.04 -0.73 9.05
N TRP A 165 -15.11 0.46 8.45
CA TRP A 165 -14.14 1.53 8.63
C TRP A 165 -13.96 1.97 10.09
N GLU A 166 -15.02 1.86 10.90
CA GLU A 166 -15.01 2.21 12.32
C GLU A 166 -14.11 1.30 13.16
N ALA A 167 -13.84 0.06 12.71
CA ALA A 167 -12.98 -0.88 13.43
C ALA A 167 -11.50 -0.68 13.12
N LEU A 168 -11.16 -0.04 12.00
CA LEU A 168 -9.79 0.07 11.52
C LEU A 168 -8.84 0.80 12.49
N PRO A 169 -9.21 1.92 13.14
CA PRO A 169 -8.28 2.63 14.01
C PRO A 169 -7.76 1.78 15.18
N GLU A 170 -8.64 0.99 15.81
CA GLU A 170 -8.26 0.12 16.93
C GLU A 170 -7.37 -1.04 16.44
N LEU A 171 -7.76 -1.69 15.34
CA LEU A 171 -6.99 -2.79 14.76
C LEU A 171 -5.60 -2.35 14.26
N LEU A 172 -5.49 -1.16 13.67
CA LEU A 172 -4.21 -0.60 13.24
C LEU A 172 -3.32 -0.23 14.43
N ALA A 173 -3.89 0.32 15.51
CA ALA A 173 -3.14 0.62 16.72
C ALA A 173 -2.59 -0.65 17.39
N ASP A 174 -3.38 -1.73 17.39
CA ASP A 174 -2.95 -3.05 17.85
C ASP A 174 -1.83 -3.61 16.95
N MET A 175 -2.00 -3.55 15.63
CA MET A 175 -0.98 -3.99 14.66
C MET A 175 0.36 -3.28 14.87
N ILE A 176 0.33 -1.94 14.97
CA ILE A 176 1.53 -1.09 15.17
C ILE A 176 2.25 -1.38 16.51
N SER A 177 1.64 -2.15 17.43
CA SER A 177 2.29 -2.58 18.66
C SER A 177 3.27 -3.74 18.50
N TYR A 178 3.16 -4.52 17.42
CA TYR A 178 4.06 -5.64 17.17
C TYR A 178 5.38 -5.17 16.51
N PRO A 179 6.53 -5.77 16.86
CA PRO A 179 7.83 -5.38 16.33
C PRO A 179 8.03 -5.74 14.85
N ASP A 180 7.44 -6.85 14.39
CA ASP A 180 7.67 -7.46 13.07
C ASP A 180 6.50 -7.24 12.10
N LEU A 181 6.36 -6.01 11.61
CA LEU A 181 5.20 -5.56 10.81
C LEU A 181 5.28 -5.90 9.31
N ASP A 182 6.42 -6.33 8.80
CA ASP A 182 6.91 -5.83 7.50
C ASP A 182 6.17 -6.32 6.23
N PRO A 183 5.84 -7.60 5.99
CA PRO A 183 5.06 -7.91 4.79
C PRO A 183 3.57 -7.61 4.95
N PHE A 184 3.05 -7.69 6.18
CA PHE A 184 1.63 -7.53 6.45
C PHE A 184 1.24 -6.06 6.34
N PHE A 185 1.92 -5.18 7.05
CA PHE A 185 1.55 -3.78 7.11
C PHE A 185 1.48 -3.12 5.74
N ALA A 186 2.43 -3.40 4.84
CA ALA A 186 2.43 -2.89 3.46
C ALA A 186 1.13 -3.21 2.69
N ASN A 187 0.65 -4.46 2.75
CA ASN A 187 -0.59 -4.86 2.09
C ASN A 187 -1.82 -4.13 2.69
N VAL A 188 -1.81 -3.83 3.99
CA VAL A 188 -2.86 -3.02 4.63
C VAL A 188 -2.78 -1.56 4.18
N LEU A 189 -1.58 -0.98 4.02
CA LEU A 189 -1.43 0.37 3.47
C LEU A 189 -2.01 0.45 2.06
N ASP A 190 -1.68 -0.50 1.20
CA ASP A 190 -2.20 -0.58 -0.17
C ASP A 190 -3.73 -0.69 -0.19
N ALA A 191 -4.30 -1.54 0.67
CA ALA A 191 -5.76 -1.67 0.77
C ALA A 191 -6.43 -0.39 1.27
N LEU A 192 -5.86 0.29 2.27
CA LEU A 192 -6.38 1.57 2.78
C LEU A 192 -6.32 2.66 1.70
N MET A 193 -5.23 2.72 0.94
CA MET A 193 -5.10 3.65 -0.20
C MET A 193 -6.14 3.33 -1.28
N TYR A 194 -6.32 2.06 -1.62
CA TYR A 194 -7.31 1.62 -2.61
C TYR A 194 -8.74 2.01 -2.22
N HIS A 195 -9.09 1.88 -0.95
CA HIS A 195 -10.41 2.24 -0.41
C HIS A 195 -10.54 3.73 -0.04
N GLY A 196 -9.54 4.57 -0.34
CA GLY A 196 -9.57 6.00 -0.07
C GLY A 196 -9.59 6.35 1.42
N GLN A 197 -9.13 5.46 2.29
CA GLN A 197 -9.11 5.64 3.75
C GLN A 197 -7.90 6.47 4.20
N PHE A 198 -7.63 7.60 3.53
CA PHE A 198 -6.40 8.38 3.71
C PHE A 198 -6.24 8.98 5.11
N GLY A 199 -7.33 9.38 5.76
CA GLY A 199 -7.28 9.90 7.13
C GLY A 199 -6.90 8.83 8.16
N VAL A 200 -7.36 7.60 7.98
CA VAL A 200 -7.02 6.44 8.84
C VAL A 200 -5.57 6.02 8.57
N LEU A 201 -5.20 5.91 7.29
CA LEU A 201 -3.85 5.62 6.83
C LEU A 201 -2.84 6.61 7.42
N ARG A 202 -3.08 7.92 7.28
CA ARG A 202 -2.19 8.96 7.83
C ARG A 202 -1.99 8.79 9.34
N GLN A 203 -3.06 8.58 10.09
CA GLN A 203 -2.98 8.43 11.55
C GLN A 203 -2.14 7.20 11.94
N ALA A 204 -2.36 6.07 11.27
CA ALA A 204 -1.60 4.84 11.49
C ALA A 204 -0.10 5.04 11.17
N MET A 205 0.21 5.68 10.04
CA MET A 205 1.59 5.95 9.64
C MET A 205 2.31 6.94 10.56
N GLU A 206 1.62 7.98 11.04
CA GLU A 206 2.17 8.93 12.02
C GLU A 206 2.45 8.28 13.38
N GLU A 207 1.58 7.36 13.82
CA GLU A 207 1.79 6.58 15.05
C GLU A 207 2.98 5.63 14.90
N LEU A 208 3.03 4.89 13.78
CA LEU A 208 4.13 3.99 13.47
C LEU A 208 5.47 4.75 13.47
N TRP A 209 5.50 5.91 12.80
CA TRP A 209 6.68 6.76 12.76
C TRP A 209 7.14 7.20 14.17
N ARG A 210 6.21 7.71 14.98
CA ARG A 210 6.50 8.17 16.35
C ARG A 210 7.09 7.07 17.23
N ARG A 211 6.57 5.84 17.10
CA ARG A 211 7.10 4.69 17.85
C ARG A 211 8.49 4.31 17.42
N ARG A 212 8.77 4.33 16.12
CA ARG A 212 10.11 4.04 15.61
C ARG A 212 11.15 5.06 16.03
N GLU A 213 10.82 6.36 16.04
CA GLU A 213 11.71 7.39 16.59
C GLU A 213 12.08 7.11 18.06
N SER A 214 11.18 6.51 18.83
CA SER A 214 11.41 6.20 20.24
C SER A 214 12.29 4.97 20.49
N VAL A 215 12.45 4.09 19.48
CA VAL A 215 13.22 2.84 19.56
C VAL A 215 14.47 2.99 18.70
N ALA A 216 15.51 3.59 19.29
CA ALA A 216 16.75 4.00 18.61
C ALA A 216 17.67 2.86 18.10
N GLU A 217 17.24 1.60 18.17
CA GLU A 217 18.05 0.45 17.77
C GLU A 217 17.42 -0.29 16.59
N GLU A 218 18.14 -0.27 15.46
CA GLU A 218 17.96 -1.15 14.30
C GLU A 218 16.53 -1.25 13.78
N ALA A 219 16.00 -0.13 13.26
CA ALA A 219 14.81 -0.21 12.41
C ALA A 219 15.11 -1.17 11.24
N PRO A 220 14.24 -2.18 10.98
CA PRO A 220 14.39 -3.08 9.84
C PRO A 220 14.58 -2.30 8.52
N ASP A 221 15.20 -2.94 7.53
CA ASP A 221 15.64 -2.38 6.23
C ASP A 221 14.50 -1.93 5.30
N TRP A 222 13.28 -1.73 5.82
CA TRP A 222 12.21 -1.08 5.06
C TRP A 222 12.65 0.34 4.75
N ASP A 223 12.41 0.74 3.51
CA ASP A 223 12.86 2.02 2.99
C ASP A 223 12.15 3.15 3.75
N GLN A 224 12.86 3.83 4.65
CA GLN A 224 12.35 5.02 5.35
C GLN A 224 11.75 6.02 4.37
N ASP A 225 12.33 6.10 3.17
CA ASP A 225 11.84 6.97 2.11
C ASP A 225 10.49 6.49 1.55
N ALA A 226 10.23 5.17 1.52
CA ALA A 226 8.94 4.62 1.09
C ALA A 226 7.81 4.99 2.05
N LEU A 227 7.96 4.79 3.37
CA LEU A 227 6.92 5.17 4.33
C LEU A 227 6.70 6.68 4.36
N ILE A 228 7.77 7.48 4.21
CA ILE A 228 7.63 8.93 4.10
C ILE A 228 6.88 9.30 2.82
N GLY A 229 7.18 8.63 1.71
CA GLY A 229 6.49 8.77 0.44
C GLY A 229 4.99 8.48 0.57
N ASP A 230 4.65 7.35 1.19
CA ASP A 230 3.27 6.94 1.41
C ASP A 230 2.54 7.88 2.37
N LEU A 231 3.22 8.42 3.39
CA LEU A 231 2.63 9.36 4.35
C LEU A 231 2.37 10.71 3.68
N LEU A 232 3.28 11.17 2.83
CA LEU A 232 3.10 12.35 1.99
C LEU A 232 1.92 12.16 1.04
N LEU A 233 1.80 10.97 0.44
CA LEU A 233 0.71 10.63 -0.47
C LEU A 233 -0.64 10.62 0.25
N ALA A 234 -0.72 9.99 1.42
CA ALA A 234 -1.92 9.98 2.26
C ALA A 234 -2.35 11.40 2.65
N ARG A 235 -1.42 12.24 3.10
CA ARG A 235 -1.68 13.65 3.41
C ARG A 235 -2.17 14.44 2.19
N PHE A 236 -1.55 14.22 1.04
CA PHE A 236 -1.94 14.87 -0.20
C PHE A 236 -3.39 14.51 -0.58
N TYR A 237 -3.75 13.22 -0.55
CA TYR A 237 -5.10 12.81 -0.88
C TYR A 237 -6.15 13.27 0.16
N GLU A 238 -5.85 13.21 1.46
CA GLU A 238 -6.73 13.76 2.49
C GLU A 238 -6.95 15.28 2.30
N TYR A 239 -5.90 16.01 1.91
CA TYR A 239 -6.02 17.42 1.55
C TYR A 239 -6.94 17.63 0.33
N MET A 240 -6.77 16.81 -0.72
CA MET A 240 -7.61 16.88 -1.92
C MET A 240 -9.09 16.60 -1.62
N ASP A 241 -9.40 15.71 -0.68
CA ASP A 241 -10.76 15.37 -0.28
C ASP A 241 -11.42 16.44 0.60
N THR A 242 -10.64 17.12 1.44
CA THR A 242 -11.15 18.07 2.44
C THR A 242 -11.11 19.53 2.00
N ALA A 243 -10.19 19.89 1.09
CA ALA A 243 -10.03 21.25 0.61
C ALA A 243 -11.12 21.62 -0.42
N ARG A 244 -11.89 22.68 -0.12
CA ARG A 244 -12.92 23.18 -1.05
C ARG A 244 -12.35 23.70 -2.38
N GLN A 245 -11.12 24.21 -2.37
CA GLN A 245 -10.41 24.75 -3.53
C GLN A 245 -8.92 24.42 -3.41
N PRO A 246 -8.52 23.18 -3.78
CA PRO A 246 -7.14 22.73 -3.65
C PRO A 246 -6.18 23.65 -4.42
N ARG A 247 -5.08 24.07 -3.78
CA ARG A 247 -4.06 24.92 -4.38
C ARG A 247 -2.65 24.46 -3.99
N PRO A 248 -1.67 24.55 -4.92
CA PRO A 248 -0.30 24.13 -4.65
C PRO A 248 0.42 25.02 -3.62
N ASP A 249 -0.08 26.23 -3.37
CA ASP A 249 0.46 27.18 -2.41
C ASP A 249 -0.38 27.31 -1.12
N ASP A 250 -1.29 26.36 -0.89
CA ASP A 250 -2.09 26.33 0.32
C ASP A 250 -1.21 26.00 1.54
N PRO A 251 -1.22 26.82 2.61
CA PRO A 251 -0.41 26.57 3.79
C PRO A 251 -0.73 25.23 4.48
N VAL A 252 -1.95 24.68 4.35
CA VAL A 252 -2.29 23.37 4.92
C VAL A 252 -1.48 22.25 4.26
N LEU A 253 -1.35 22.30 2.93
CA LEU A 253 -0.54 21.34 2.16
C LEU A 253 0.97 21.49 2.46
N LEU A 254 1.38 22.69 2.91
CA LEU A 254 2.79 23.03 3.18
C LEU A 254 3.18 22.88 4.67
N GLN A 255 2.26 22.56 5.58
CA GLN A 255 2.48 22.43 7.04
C GLN A 255 2.80 21.01 7.49
N PRO A 256 3.57 20.90 8.59
CA PRO A 256 5.00 20.63 8.53
C PRO A 256 5.34 19.38 7.72
N LYS A 257 6.50 19.43 7.07
CA LYS A 257 6.97 18.35 6.19
C LYS A 257 7.27 17.14 7.07
N PRO A 258 6.93 15.91 6.67
CA PRO A 258 7.47 14.73 7.33
C PRO A 258 9.01 14.74 7.37
N TYR A 259 9.68 15.50 6.50
CA TYR A 259 11.12 15.78 6.59
C TYR A 259 11.57 16.65 7.77
N ASP A 260 10.68 17.39 8.45
CA ASP A 260 11.04 18.06 9.71
C ASP A 260 11.23 17.03 10.85
N LEU A 261 10.68 15.82 10.68
CA LEU A 261 10.93 14.64 11.53
C LEU A 261 12.32 14.02 11.31
N TYR A 262 13.04 14.45 10.27
CA TYR A 262 14.40 14.03 9.96
C TYR A 262 15.48 14.86 10.69
N THR A 263 15.07 15.76 11.59
CA THR A 263 16.02 16.58 12.34
C THR A 263 16.44 15.83 13.61
N PRO A 264 17.70 15.37 13.74
CA PRO A 264 18.19 14.69 14.94
C PRO A 264 18.21 15.62 16.16
#